data_AF-A0A7X5IDU0-F1
#
_entry.id   AF-A0A7X5IDU0-F1
#
_cell.length_a   1.000
_cell.length_b   1.000
_cell.length_c   1.000
_cell.angle_alpha   90.00
_cell.angle_beta   90.00
_cell.angle_gamma   90.00
#
_symmetry.space_group_name_H-M   'P 1'
#
loop_
_entity.id
_entity.type
_entity.pdbx_description
1 polymer ?
#
loop_
_entity_poly.entity_id
_entity_poly.type
_entity_poly.pdbx_seq_one_letter_code
_entity_poly.pdbx_strand_id
1 'polypeptide(L)'
;MKINKRECRKFADPGFKMNQNHGLLHAEKVKYIVRTAVKNIGRKRLLVLYIYLREQAAAGTFQPALTMFQSRTEYVTLCRREDGSTRWSAAAFCNLQRDYDFSRRCAFYMAGDEERVTKFCKKKGVKGFTSLYYLQSDISEKRQWERKLKKEKEIRERMKAVPALPRDIGNMIEREIAPHYFFYTYNRKRKDMEGFCSACKAEVPITGVKHNEKGVCPVCKAKVTFKSRGKRGMIIDQNTLQVLQRTSRNEVVVRFIKIYYQYGDEREPYKSIYENARTFLYWDDAGNISEECYYYSYGFRDRPTPWKPGKRPVINRWVYNFEADQTGFLYVKNLHKVLKESPWQYSQLKEFYLADREPLYAIQYLMRYNRYPMLEYLVKLHLYRLAESVAHDNHYYSSDSGFNPNGKNLKEVFGLDKSHLPLLKRVNPGLGQMKLIRAFLHANLELNEELLRWCGNYNISRAENVLVPLKHMTPYKLMKCRTAN
;
A
#
# COMPACT_ATOMS: atom_id res chain seq x y z
N MET A 1 14.96 34.11 -12.48
CA MET A 1 15.08 34.28 -13.96
C MET A 1 15.78 33.05 -14.55
N LYS A 2 15.33 32.49 -15.69
CA LYS A 2 15.92 31.27 -16.33
C LYS A 2 17.05 31.64 -17.33
N ILE A 3 17.89 30.68 -17.72
CA ILE A 3 18.88 30.87 -18.81
C ILE A 3 18.14 31.12 -20.13
N ASN A 4 18.50 32.19 -20.83
CA ASN A 4 17.92 32.54 -22.12
C ASN A 4 18.55 31.69 -23.24
N LYS A 5 17.87 30.61 -23.62
CA LYS A 5 18.31 29.67 -24.67
C LYS A 5 18.55 30.35 -26.03
N ARG A 6 17.73 31.34 -26.42
CA ARG A 6 17.87 32.05 -27.71
C ARG A 6 19.18 32.84 -27.76
N GLU A 7 19.50 33.56 -26.69
CA GLU A 7 20.77 34.28 -26.58
C GLU A 7 21.95 33.32 -26.47
N CYS A 8 21.85 32.25 -25.67
CA CYS A 8 22.91 31.24 -25.55
C CYS A 8 23.29 30.61 -26.90
N ARG A 9 22.33 30.39 -27.81
CA ARG A 9 22.62 29.82 -29.13
C ARG A 9 23.62 30.65 -29.94
N LYS A 10 23.63 31.98 -29.79
CA LYS A 10 24.61 32.88 -30.44
C LYS A 10 26.04 32.68 -29.94
N PHE A 11 26.20 32.08 -28.76
CA PHE A 11 27.49 31.81 -28.13
C PHE A 11 27.83 30.32 -28.11
N ALA A 12 27.13 29.49 -28.89
CA ALA A 12 27.32 28.05 -28.90
C ALA A 12 28.65 27.63 -29.54
N ASP A 13 29.17 28.41 -30.49
CA ASP A 13 30.42 28.17 -31.19
C ASP A 13 31.32 29.40 -31.06
N PRO A 14 32.49 29.31 -30.39
CA PRO A 14 33.38 30.44 -30.20
C PRO A 14 34.42 30.59 -31.33
N GLY A 15 34.45 29.69 -32.32
CA GLY A 15 35.47 29.69 -33.37
C GLY A 15 36.89 29.38 -32.87
N PHE A 16 37.01 28.65 -31.76
CA PHE A 16 38.29 28.35 -31.13
C PHE A 16 39.08 27.30 -31.93
N LYS A 17 40.33 27.62 -32.29
CA LYS A 17 41.27 26.67 -32.91
C LYS A 17 42.17 25.99 -31.87
N MET A 18 42.52 24.73 -32.08
CA MET A 18 43.48 23.99 -31.25
C MET A 18 44.77 23.73 -32.03
N ASN A 19 45.90 23.64 -31.34
CA ASN A 19 47.17 23.25 -31.96
C ASN A 19 47.11 21.76 -32.31
N GLN A 20 47.30 21.39 -33.57
CA GLN A 20 47.25 19.99 -34.04
C GLN A 20 48.34 19.11 -33.42
N ASN A 21 49.43 19.72 -32.96
CA ASN A 21 50.52 19.03 -32.28
C ASN A 21 50.28 18.89 -30.76
N HIS A 22 49.11 19.28 -30.25
CA HIS A 22 48.81 19.21 -28.83
C HIS A 22 48.58 17.75 -28.39
N GLY A 23 49.31 17.27 -27.39
CA GLY A 23 49.29 15.86 -26.96
C GLY A 23 47.91 15.30 -26.61
N LEU A 24 46.98 16.13 -26.12
CA LEU A 24 45.58 15.72 -25.84
C LEU A 24 44.81 15.26 -27.10
N LEU A 25 45.17 15.73 -28.30
CA LEU A 25 44.53 15.29 -29.55
C LEU A 25 44.90 13.85 -29.91
N HIS A 26 46.01 13.36 -29.38
CA HIS A 26 46.59 12.05 -29.64
C HIS A 26 46.43 11.09 -28.45
N ALA A 27 45.78 11.54 -27.35
CA ALA A 27 45.54 10.73 -26.17
C ALA A 27 44.25 9.90 -26.30
N GLU A 28 44.36 8.60 -26.62
CA GLU A 28 43.21 7.71 -26.87
C GLU A 28 42.22 7.62 -25.70
N LYS A 29 42.70 7.73 -24.45
CA LYS A 29 41.85 7.70 -23.25
C LYS A 29 40.93 8.92 -23.13
N VAL A 30 41.21 10.01 -23.85
CA VAL A 30 40.39 11.24 -23.88
C VAL A 30 39.46 11.19 -25.08
N LYS A 31 38.13 11.16 -24.84
CA LYS A 31 37.15 11.22 -25.93
C LYS A 31 36.74 12.66 -26.25
N TYR A 32 36.71 13.52 -25.23
CA TYR A 32 36.27 14.89 -25.34
C TYR A 32 37.29 15.88 -24.80
N ILE A 33 37.49 16.97 -25.53
CA ILE A 33 38.34 18.09 -25.11
C ILE A 33 37.43 19.26 -24.73
N VAL A 34 37.66 19.83 -23.54
CA VAL A 34 36.82 20.89 -22.99
C VAL A 34 37.61 22.19 -22.94
N ARG A 35 37.08 23.21 -23.61
CA ARG A 35 37.52 24.61 -23.47
C ARG A 35 36.45 25.40 -22.77
N THR A 36 36.83 26.41 -21.99
CA THR A 36 35.85 27.18 -21.22
C THR A 36 35.95 28.68 -21.48
N ALA A 37 34.87 29.39 -21.17
CA ALA A 37 34.82 30.84 -21.17
C ALA A 37 33.82 31.30 -20.10
N VAL A 38 33.96 32.54 -19.63
CA VAL A 38 32.90 33.18 -18.82
C VAL A 38 32.34 34.35 -19.62
N LYS A 39 31.04 34.32 -19.88
CA LYS A 39 30.34 35.31 -20.71
C LYS A 39 29.11 35.84 -19.98
N ASN A 40 28.79 37.11 -20.19
CA ASN A 40 27.53 37.69 -19.74
C ASN A 40 26.49 37.52 -20.85
N ILE A 41 25.56 36.58 -20.69
CA ILE A 41 24.54 36.24 -21.69
C ILE A 41 23.17 36.43 -21.07
N GLY A 42 22.31 37.25 -21.69
CA GLY A 42 20.96 37.53 -21.17
C GLY A 42 20.96 38.06 -19.74
N ARG A 43 21.86 39.02 -19.44
CA ARG A 43 22.09 39.62 -18.10
C ARG A 43 22.54 38.62 -17.02
N LYS A 44 23.08 37.46 -17.41
CA LYS A 44 23.64 36.46 -16.48
C LYS A 44 25.10 36.17 -16.79
N ARG A 45 25.92 36.11 -15.75
CA ARG A 45 27.29 35.60 -15.83
C ARG A 45 27.26 34.07 -15.91
N LEU A 46 27.62 33.53 -17.08
CA LEU A 46 27.61 32.10 -17.36
C LEU A 46 29.02 31.59 -17.62
N LEU A 47 29.35 30.44 -17.04
CA LEU A 47 30.45 29.59 -17.48
C LEU A 47 29.98 28.81 -18.70
N VAL A 48 30.67 28.95 -19.81
CA VAL A 48 30.41 28.22 -21.05
C VAL A 48 31.48 27.15 -21.20
N LEU A 49 31.08 25.89 -21.32
CA LEU A 49 31.97 24.77 -21.62
C LEU A 49 31.71 24.33 -23.06
N TYR A 50 32.71 24.48 -23.91
CA TYR A 50 32.73 24.00 -25.28
C TYR A 50 33.39 22.64 -25.30
N ILE A 51 32.64 21.62 -25.70
CA ILE A 51 33.03 20.22 -25.60
C ILE A 51 33.19 19.69 -27.02
N TYR A 52 34.42 19.41 -27.40
CA TYR A 52 34.82 18.96 -28.74
C TYR A 52 35.05 17.46 -28.72
N LEU A 53 34.67 16.77 -29.79
CA LEU A 53 35.11 15.40 -30.03
C LEU A 53 36.60 15.42 -30.38
N ARG A 54 37.41 14.64 -29.66
CA ARG A 54 38.87 14.57 -29.90
C ARG A 54 39.19 14.22 -31.35
N GLU A 55 38.51 13.22 -31.90
CA GLU A 55 38.72 12.73 -33.28
C GLU A 55 38.50 13.83 -34.32
N GLN A 56 37.40 14.59 -34.17
CA GLN A 56 37.10 15.70 -35.07
C GLN A 56 38.12 16.83 -34.93
N ALA A 57 38.52 17.15 -33.69
CA ALA A 57 39.53 18.16 -33.44
C ALA A 57 40.91 17.77 -33.98
N ALA A 58 41.28 16.48 -33.90
CA ALA A 58 42.52 15.94 -34.47
C ALA A 58 42.51 16.03 -36.00
N ALA A 59 41.36 15.83 -36.64
CA ALA A 59 41.13 16.03 -38.07
C ALA A 59 41.01 17.51 -38.50
N GLY A 60 41.26 18.47 -37.60
CA GLY A 60 41.19 19.91 -37.88
C GLY A 60 39.78 20.51 -37.86
N THR A 61 38.75 19.74 -37.48
CA THR A 61 37.37 20.22 -37.33
C THR A 61 37.13 20.69 -35.90
N PHE A 62 37.17 22.01 -35.69
CA PHE A 62 37.03 22.62 -34.36
C PHE A 62 35.61 23.11 -34.05
N GLN A 63 34.61 22.25 -34.27
CA GLN A 63 33.24 22.56 -33.93
C GLN A 63 32.83 21.87 -32.62
N PRO A 64 32.26 22.59 -31.63
CA PRO A 64 31.79 21.94 -30.41
C PRO A 64 30.63 20.97 -30.72
N ALA A 65 30.77 19.72 -30.28
CA ALA A 65 29.68 18.75 -30.33
C ALA A 65 28.60 19.07 -29.29
N LEU A 66 29.03 19.58 -28.13
CA LEU A 66 28.16 20.01 -27.04
C LEU A 66 28.64 21.36 -26.49
N THR A 67 27.71 22.26 -26.20
CA THR A 67 28.02 23.52 -25.51
C THR A 67 27.15 23.68 -24.27
N MET A 68 27.76 23.59 -23.10
CA MET A 68 27.08 23.75 -21.81
C MET A 68 27.15 25.19 -21.35
N PHE A 69 26.01 25.72 -20.93
CA PHE A 69 25.86 27.01 -20.29
C PHE A 69 25.52 26.79 -18.82
N GLN A 70 26.47 27.11 -17.94
CA GLN A 70 26.38 26.92 -16.49
C GLN A 70 26.27 28.28 -15.80
N SER A 71 25.22 28.46 -15.00
CA SER A 71 25.11 29.55 -14.03
C SER A 71 25.35 29.03 -12.61
N ARG A 72 25.14 29.84 -11.57
CA ARG A 72 25.19 29.37 -10.18
C ARG A 72 23.96 28.59 -9.72
N THR A 73 22.84 28.69 -10.44
CA THR A 73 21.53 28.18 -9.99
C THR A 73 20.87 27.26 -11.00
N GLU A 74 21.43 27.15 -12.21
CA GLU A 74 20.89 26.36 -13.30
C GLU A 74 21.94 26.14 -14.38
N TYR A 75 21.70 25.14 -15.21
CA TYR A 75 22.52 24.80 -16.36
C TYR A 75 21.66 24.25 -17.49
N VAL A 76 22.17 24.36 -18.71
CA VAL A 76 21.57 23.80 -19.92
C VAL A 76 22.65 23.55 -20.95
N THR A 77 22.53 22.49 -21.73
CA THR A 77 23.49 22.13 -22.78
C THR A 77 22.82 22.15 -24.14
N LEU A 78 23.45 22.77 -25.13
CA LEU A 78 23.10 22.63 -26.53
C LEU A 78 23.86 21.44 -27.11
N CYS A 79 23.16 20.42 -27.55
CA CYS A 79 23.71 19.25 -28.19
C CYS A 79 23.56 19.39 -29.70
N ARG A 80 24.65 19.23 -30.45
CA ARG A 80 24.62 19.12 -31.91
C ARG A 80 24.54 17.66 -32.30
N ARG A 81 23.70 17.34 -33.29
CA ARG A 81 23.59 16.02 -33.89
C ARG A 81 24.42 15.94 -35.17
N GLU A 82 24.67 14.72 -35.63
CA GLU A 82 25.41 14.44 -36.87
C GLU A 82 24.72 15.06 -38.10
N ASP A 83 23.38 15.10 -38.11
CA ASP A 83 22.55 15.76 -39.13
C ASP A 83 22.62 17.31 -39.11
N GLY A 84 23.45 17.90 -38.24
CA GLY A 84 23.58 19.34 -38.07
C GLY A 84 22.48 20.00 -37.24
N SER A 85 21.41 19.27 -36.87
CA SER A 85 20.35 19.79 -36.02
C SER A 85 20.81 19.95 -34.56
N THR A 86 20.09 20.78 -33.79
CA THR A 86 20.44 21.07 -32.39
C THR A 86 19.31 20.76 -31.43
N ARG A 87 19.64 20.18 -30.27
CA ARG A 87 18.71 19.86 -29.18
C ARG A 87 19.20 20.45 -27.87
N TRP A 88 18.30 21.01 -27.07
CA TRP A 88 18.61 21.40 -25.69
C TRP A 88 18.48 20.21 -24.73
N SER A 89 19.47 20.03 -23.86
CA SER A 89 19.49 19.07 -22.77
C SER A 89 19.54 19.79 -21.41
N ALA A 90 18.84 19.23 -20.43
CA ALA A 90 18.88 19.66 -19.04
C ALA A 90 19.68 18.68 -18.15
N ALA A 91 20.42 17.75 -18.75
CA ALA A 91 21.27 16.81 -18.03
C ALA A 91 22.50 17.50 -17.42
N ALA A 92 22.92 17.03 -16.24
CA ALA A 92 24.18 17.44 -15.63
C ALA A 92 25.37 16.99 -16.50
N PHE A 93 26.53 17.61 -16.30
CA PHE A 93 27.74 17.37 -17.10
C PHE A 93 28.15 15.89 -17.10
N CYS A 94 28.15 15.25 -15.94
CA CYS A 94 28.47 13.82 -15.80
C CYS A 94 27.49 12.89 -16.54
N ASN A 95 26.30 13.36 -16.89
CA ASN A 95 25.22 12.58 -17.51
C ASN A 95 24.86 13.05 -18.93
N LEU A 96 25.75 13.79 -19.62
CA LEU A 96 25.47 14.32 -20.96
C LEU A 96 25.36 13.25 -22.05
N GLN A 97 26.03 12.11 -21.84
CA GLN A 97 25.97 10.93 -22.71
C GLN A 97 25.61 9.70 -21.88
N ARG A 98 25.25 8.60 -22.54
CA ARG A 98 24.97 7.29 -21.90
C ARG A 98 26.28 6.64 -21.42
N ASP A 99 26.92 7.23 -20.43
CA ASP A 99 28.14 6.73 -19.79
C ASP A 99 28.00 6.87 -18.28
N TYR A 100 28.69 6.02 -17.51
CA TYR A 100 28.59 6.03 -16.04
C TYR A 100 29.07 7.37 -15.44
N ASP A 101 30.10 7.97 -16.05
CA ASP A 101 30.57 9.32 -15.73
C ASP A 101 31.23 9.96 -16.95
N PHE A 102 30.49 10.84 -17.63
CA PHE A 102 30.97 11.56 -18.81
C PHE A 102 32.28 12.32 -18.57
N SER A 103 32.52 12.80 -17.34
CA SER A 103 33.70 13.59 -17.03
C SER A 103 35.00 12.80 -17.12
N ARG A 104 34.96 11.47 -16.93
CA ARG A 104 36.15 10.59 -17.02
C ARG A 104 36.71 10.49 -18.43
N ARG A 105 35.89 10.79 -19.46
CA ARG A 105 36.33 10.82 -20.85
C ARG A 105 36.68 12.23 -21.33
N CYS A 106 36.68 13.22 -20.43
CA CYS A 106 36.93 14.62 -20.74
C CYS A 106 38.29 15.06 -20.21
N ALA A 107 38.98 15.92 -20.97
CA ALA A 107 40.15 16.66 -20.49
C ALA A 107 39.97 18.15 -20.76
N PHE A 108 40.47 19.00 -19.85
CA PHE A 108 40.58 20.43 -20.14
C PHE A 108 41.70 20.67 -21.14
N TYR A 109 41.47 21.54 -22.11
CA TYR A 109 42.48 21.87 -23.12
C TYR A 109 43.69 22.58 -22.49
N MET A 110 43.46 23.49 -21.53
CA MET A 110 44.51 24.21 -20.80
C MET A 110 44.24 24.24 -19.29
N ALA A 111 45.29 24.40 -18.49
CA ALA A 111 45.16 24.59 -17.04
C ALA A 111 44.27 25.81 -16.69
N GLY A 112 44.32 26.87 -17.50
CA GLY A 112 43.44 28.04 -17.36
C GLY A 112 41.96 27.73 -17.60
N ASP A 113 41.62 26.69 -18.38
CA ASP A 113 40.24 26.24 -18.53
C ASP A 113 39.73 25.56 -17.25
N GLU A 114 40.56 24.73 -16.63
CA GLU A 114 40.27 24.10 -15.33
C GLU A 114 40.16 25.14 -14.21
N GLU A 115 41.09 26.08 -14.16
CA GLU A 115 41.12 27.14 -13.16
C GLU A 115 39.87 28.01 -13.27
N ARG A 116 39.43 28.33 -14.50
CA ARG A 116 38.20 29.09 -14.74
C ARG A 116 36.97 28.35 -14.25
N VAL A 117 36.86 27.04 -14.47
CA VAL A 117 35.77 26.22 -13.91
C VAL A 117 35.82 26.24 -12.39
N THR A 118 36.99 26.00 -11.81
CA THR A 118 37.21 25.97 -10.36
C THR A 118 36.80 27.30 -9.70
N LYS A 119 37.33 28.42 -10.20
CA LYS A 119 36.99 29.78 -9.76
C LYS A 119 35.50 30.08 -9.97
N PHE A 120 34.92 29.64 -11.08
CA PHE A 120 33.49 29.79 -11.33
C PHE A 120 32.64 28.89 -10.46
N CYS A 121 33.11 27.78 -9.90
CA CYS A 121 32.29 26.93 -9.02
C CYS A 121 32.39 27.35 -7.55
N LYS A 122 33.49 28.00 -7.12
CA LYS A 122 33.72 28.45 -5.72
C LYS A 122 33.47 27.35 -4.68
N LYS A 123 33.84 26.10 -4.99
CA LYS A 123 33.76 24.98 -4.05
C LYS A 123 35.13 24.79 -3.38
N LYS A 124 35.17 24.79 -2.05
CA LYS A 124 36.41 24.62 -1.27
C LYS A 124 36.94 23.19 -1.44
N GLY A 125 38.26 23.04 -1.58
CA GLY A 125 38.93 21.74 -1.58
C GLY A 125 38.77 20.89 -2.84
N VAL A 126 38.09 21.38 -3.89
CA VAL A 126 37.83 20.62 -5.13
C VAL A 126 38.09 21.48 -6.37
N LYS A 127 38.62 20.87 -7.44
CA LYS A 127 39.00 21.54 -8.69
C LYS A 127 38.29 20.97 -9.92
N GLY A 128 38.37 21.66 -11.04
CA GLY A 128 37.97 21.17 -12.36
C GLY A 128 36.55 20.63 -12.43
N PHE A 129 36.37 19.48 -13.09
CA PHE A 129 35.07 18.82 -13.27
C PHE A 129 34.41 18.43 -11.95
N THR A 130 35.19 18.06 -10.93
CA THR A 130 34.67 17.75 -9.59
C THR A 130 33.97 18.96 -8.97
N SER A 131 34.55 20.16 -9.11
CA SER A 131 33.91 21.39 -8.63
C SER A 131 32.59 21.71 -9.35
N LEU A 132 32.53 21.42 -10.66
CA LEU A 132 31.31 21.55 -11.47
C LEU A 132 30.25 20.54 -11.06
N TYR A 133 30.64 19.29 -10.84
CA TYR A 133 29.76 18.22 -10.36
C TYR A 133 29.05 18.64 -9.07
N TYR A 134 29.79 19.10 -8.06
CA TYR A 134 29.20 19.54 -6.79
C TYR A 134 28.24 20.71 -6.97
N LEU A 135 28.59 21.71 -7.79
CA LEU A 135 27.67 22.82 -8.09
C LEU A 135 26.38 22.32 -8.76
N GLN A 136 26.48 21.38 -9.70
CA GLN A 136 25.30 20.82 -10.38
C GLN A 136 24.49 19.87 -9.48
N SER A 137 25.13 19.17 -8.54
CA SER A 137 24.47 18.35 -7.52
C SER A 137 23.62 19.23 -6.62
N ASP A 138 24.18 20.31 -6.05
CA ASP A 138 23.43 21.25 -5.22
C ASP A 138 22.19 21.82 -5.94
N ILE A 139 22.34 22.19 -7.22
CA ILE A 139 21.24 22.69 -8.05
C ILE A 139 20.16 21.62 -8.21
N SER A 140 20.56 20.36 -8.43
CA SER A 140 19.66 19.24 -8.63
C SER A 140 18.93 18.86 -7.34
N GLU A 141 19.64 18.80 -6.22
CA GLU A 141 19.10 18.58 -4.88
C GLU A 141 18.09 19.67 -4.50
N LYS A 142 18.42 20.93 -4.72
CA LYS A 142 17.50 22.05 -4.49
C LYS A 142 16.22 21.92 -5.33
N ARG A 143 16.34 21.59 -6.62
CA ARG A 143 15.18 21.36 -7.50
C ARG A 143 14.34 20.17 -7.06
N GLN A 144 14.97 19.08 -6.62
CA GLN A 144 14.28 17.90 -6.09
C GLN A 144 13.53 18.25 -4.81
N TRP A 145 14.18 18.99 -3.91
CA TRP A 145 13.57 19.49 -2.68
C TRP A 145 12.37 20.39 -2.97
N GLU A 146 12.48 21.37 -3.87
CA GLU A 146 11.38 22.25 -4.26
C GLU A 146 10.20 21.47 -4.85
N ARG A 147 10.46 20.49 -5.73
CA ARG A 147 9.42 19.61 -6.30
C ARG A 147 8.75 18.77 -5.23
N LYS A 148 9.53 18.22 -4.30
CA LYS A 148 9.03 17.43 -3.18
C LYS A 148 8.15 18.28 -2.27
N LEU A 149 8.60 19.49 -1.94
CA LEU A 149 7.85 20.44 -1.13
C LEU A 149 6.53 20.83 -1.80
N LYS A 150 6.54 21.05 -3.12
CA LYS A 150 5.31 21.30 -3.88
C LYS A 150 4.32 20.13 -3.78
N LYS A 151 4.78 18.90 -4.03
CA LYS A 151 3.97 17.69 -3.88
C LYS A 151 3.43 17.52 -2.46
N GLU A 152 4.26 17.76 -1.44
CA GLU A 152 3.86 17.66 -0.04
C GLU A 152 2.82 18.72 0.35
N LYS A 153 2.88 19.92 -0.24
CA LYS A 153 1.82 20.93 -0.10
C LYS A 153 0.51 20.49 -0.76
N GLU A 154 0.57 19.94 -1.98
CA GLU A 154 -0.62 19.40 -2.68
C GLU A 154 -1.30 18.29 -1.85
N ILE A 155 -0.50 17.37 -1.28
CA ILE A 155 -1.00 16.32 -0.38
C ILE A 155 -1.61 16.93 0.88
N ARG A 156 -0.97 17.94 1.48
CA ARG A 156 -1.53 18.61 2.67
C ARG A 156 -2.92 19.18 2.38
N GLU A 157 -3.10 19.85 1.24
CA GLU A 157 -4.39 20.39 0.84
C GLU A 157 -5.41 19.27 0.57
N ARG A 158 -5.00 18.18 -0.09
CA ARG A 158 -5.83 16.98 -0.29
C ARG A 158 -6.36 16.41 1.03
N MET A 159 -5.52 16.38 2.07
CA MET A 159 -5.88 15.84 3.39
C MET A 159 -6.85 16.73 4.18
N LYS A 160 -6.98 18.02 3.85
CA LYS A 160 -7.94 18.93 4.50
C LYS A 160 -9.39 18.62 4.17
N ALA A 161 -9.65 18.03 3.01
CA ALA A 161 -11.00 17.63 2.59
C ALA A 161 -11.55 16.42 3.37
N VAL A 162 -10.69 15.72 4.12
CA VAL A 162 -11.09 14.54 4.90
C VAL A 162 -11.77 14.99 6.20
N PRO A 163 -13.03 14.57 6.45
CA PRO A 163 -13.74 14.94 7.68
C PRO A 163 -13.05 14.42 8.95
N ALA A 164 -13.40 15.00 10.10
CA ALA A 164 -13.00 14.45 11.39
C ALA A 164 -13.57 13.03 11.58
N LEU A 165 -12.87 12.20 12.37
CA LEU A 165 -13.35 10.87 12.73
C LEU A 165 -14.65 10.97 13.55
N PRO A 166 -15.60 10.01 13.39
CA PRO A 166 -16.75 9.90 14.27
C PRO A 166 -16.35 9.93 15.76
N ARG A 167 -17.06 10.74 16.55
CA ARG A 167 -16.72 11.03 17.96
C ARG A 167 -16.77 9.79 18.87
N ASP A 168 -17.58 8.80 18.51
CA ASP A 168 -17.82 7.60 19.31
C ASP A 168 -16.87 6.43 19.00
N ILE A 169 -15.88 6.62 18.10
CA ILE A 169 -14.92 5.57 17.75
C ILE A 169 -14.16 5.05 18.97
N GLY A 170 -13.72 5.92 19.88
CA GLY A 170 -13.01 5.50 21.10
C GLY A 170 -13.86 4.54 21.94
N ASN A 171 -15.13 4.88 22.16
CA ASN A 171 -16.06 4.04 22.93
C ASN A 171 -16.37 2.72 22.22
N MET A 172 -16.50 2.74 20.88
CA MET A 172 -16.69 1.52 20.10
C MET A 172 -15.46 0.61 20.19
N ILE A 173 -14.25 1.16 20.06
CA ILE A 173 -13.00 0.40 20.16
C ILE A 173 -12.94 -0.33 21.51
N GLU A 174 -13.14 0.39 22.61
CA GLU A 174 -13.10 -0.20 23.96
C GLU A 174 -14.15 -1.29 24.15
N ARG A 175 -15.36 -1.14 23.57
CA ARG A 175 -16.48 -2.07 23.78
C ARG A 175 -16.45 -3.30 22.88
N GLU A 176 -16.05 -3.13 21.61
CA GLU A 176 -16.29 -4.12 20.56
C GLU A 176 -15.01 -4.71 19.98
N ILE A 177 -13.87 -4.03 20.11
CA ILE A 177 -12.61 -4.41 19.44
C ILE A 177 -11.52 -4.76 20.44
N ALA A 178 -11.37 -3.96 21.49
CA ALA A 178 -10.34 -4.16 22.50
C ALA A 178 -10.60 -5.49 23.24
N PRO A 179 -9.63 -6.42 23.27
CA PRO A 179 -9.80 -7.61 24.06
C PRO A 179 -9.84 -7.25 25.54
N HIS A 180 -10.70 -7.93 26.28
CA HIS A 180 -10.78 -7.78 27.72
C HIS A 180 -10.11 -8.95 28.42
N TYR A 181 -9.30 -8.60 29.42
CA TYR A 181 -8.63 -9.53 30.32
C TYR A 181 -9.17 -9.40 31.74
N PHE A 182 -9.14 -10.51 32.46
CA PHE A 182 -9.31 -10.54 33.90
C PHE A 182 -8.00 -11.03 34.51
N PHE A 183 -7.28 -10.11 35.16
CA PHE A 183 -5.97 -10.38 35.72
C PHE A 183 -6.12 -10.90 37.15
N TYR A 184 -5.45 -11.98 37.51
CA TYR A 184 -5.54 -12.53 38.86
C TYR A 184 -4.17 -12.96 39.38
N THR A 185 -4.00 -12.91 40.70
CA THR A 185 -2.80 -13.40 41.37
C THR A 185 -3.05 -14.84 41.83
N TYR A 186 -2.33 -15.79 41.25
CA TYR A 186 -2.51 -17.20 41.58
C TYR A 186 -1.97 -17.49 42.99
N ASN A 187 -2.77 -18.16 43.82
CA ASN A 187 -2.37 -18.60 45.14
C ASN A 187 -2.78 -20.07 45.36
N ARG A 188 -1.80 -20.96 45.62
CA ARG A 188 -2.06 -22.39 45.86
C ARG A 188 -2.90 -22.67 47.10
N LYS A 189 -2.89 -21.77 48.09
CA LYS A 189 -3.51 -21.95 49.40
C LYS A 189 -4.92 -21.35 49.51
N ARG A 190 -5.34 -20.50 48.57
CA ARG A 190 -6.66 -19.85 48.58
C ARG A 190 -7.47 -20.28 47.36
N LYS A 191 -8.72 -20.69 47.57
CA LYS A 191 -9.68 -20.94 46.48
C LYS A 191 -10.11 -19.63 45.81
N ASP A 192 -10.25 -18.58 46.62
CA ASP A 192 -10.61 -17.23 46.18
C ASP A 192 -9.34 -16.44 45.87
N MET A 193 -9.19 -16.06 44.60
CA MET A 193 -8.07 -15.28 44.11
C MET A 193 -8.53 -13.87 43.81
N GLU A 194 -7.84 -12.88 44.35
CA GLU A 194 -8.08 -11.48 43.96
C GLU A 194 -7.77 -11.29 42.48
N GLY A 195 -8.67 -10.61 41.79
CA GLY A 195 -8.44 -10.22 40.42
C GLY A 195 -9.14 -8.94 40.01
N PHE A 196 -8.71 -8.46 38.85
CA PHE A 196 -9.01 -7.16 38.31
C PHE A 196 -9.50 -7.30 36.88
N CYS A 197 -10.67 -6.72 36.59
CA CYS A 197 -11.20 -6.69 35.23
C CYS A 197 -10.66 -5.49 34.45
N SER A 198 -9.99 -5.73 33.33
CA SER A 198 -9.51 -4.64 32.46
C SER A 198 -10.63 -3.84 31.79
N ALA A 199 -11.85 -4.39 31.70
CA ALA A 199 -13.01 -3.73 31.09
C ALA A 199 -13.69 -2.74 32.05
N CYS A 200 -14.18 -3.19 33.20
CA CYS A 200 -14.89 -2.33 34.17
C CYS A 200 -14.02 -1.79 35.30
N LYS A 201 -12.75 -2.20 35.37
CA LYS A 201 -11.79 -1.79 36.41
C LYS A 201 -12.15 -2.24 37.83
N ALA A 202 -13.18 -3.06 37.99
CA ALA A 202 -13.56 -3.61 39.30
C ALA A 202 -12.57 -4.68 39.76
N GLU A 203 -12.32 -4.69 41.06
CA GLU A 203 -11.58 -5.74 41.77
C GLU A 203 -12.58 -6.66 42.46
N VAL A 204 -12.49 -7.94 42.13
CA VAL A 204 -13.40 -8.97 42.66
C VAL A 204 -12.67 -10.31 42.79
N PRO A 205 -12.97 -11.08 43.85
CA PRO A 205 -12.45 -12.43 43.98
C PRO A 205 -13.01 -13.33 42.87
N ILE A 206 -12.18 -14.25 42.38
CA ILE A 206 -12.53 -15.24 41.38
C ILE A 206 -12.06 -16.63 41.85
N THR A 207 -12.82 -17.67 41.50
CA THR A 207 -12.54 -19.06 41.91
C THR A 207 -12.45 -19.98 40.69
N GLY A 208 -11.59 -20.99 40.77
CA GLY A 208 -11.56 -22.09 39.78
C GLY A 208 -11.05 -21.76 38.37
N VAL A 209 -10.63 -20.52 38.09
CA VAL A 209 -10.20 -20.09 36.75
C VAL A 209 -8.77 -20.49 36.41
N LYS A 210 -8.55 -20.83 35.15
CA LYS A 210 -7.23 -21.18 34.58
C LYS A 210 -6.67 -20.06 33.71
N HIS A 211 -5.35 -20.03 33.61
CA HIS A 211 -4.66 -19.08 32.73
C HIS A 211 -5.03 -19.36 31.26
N ASN A 212 -5.32 -18.31 30.49
CA ASN A 212 -5.83 -18.32 29.11
C ASN A 212 -7.27 -18.86 28.92
N GLU A 213 -7.96 -19.18 30.00
CA GLU A 213 -9.36 -19.58 29.92
C GLU A 213 -10.25 -18.41 29.52
N LYS A 214 -11.24 -18.67 28.66
CA LYS A 214 -12.28 -17.71 28.30
C LYS A 214 -13.39 -17.75 29.36
N GLY A 215 -13.91 -16.60 29.72
CA GLY A 215 -15.06 -16.52 30.61
C GLY A 215 -15.69 -15.15 30.62
N VAL A 216 -16.35 -14.82 31.73
CA VAL A 216 -17.16 -13.61 31.86
C VAL A 216 -16.80 -12.92 33.17
N CYS A 217 -16.63 -11.59 33.13
CA CYS A 217 -16.45 -10.82 34.34
C CYS A 217 -17.70 -10.92 35.23
N PRO A 218 -17.57 -11.22 36.53
CA PRO A 218 -18.73 -11.37 37.40
C PRO A 218 -19.48 -10.03 37.63
N VAL A 219 -18.80 -8.88 37.48
CA VAL A 219 -19.36 -7.53 37.67
C VAL A 219 -20.02 -7.02 36.40
N CYS A 220 -19.25 -6.75 35.34
CA CYS A 220 -19.78 -6.09 34.14
C CYS A 220 -20.29 -7.05 33.07
N LYS A 221 -20.15 -8.36 33.28
CA LYS A 221 -20.54 -9.42 32.33
C LYS A 221 -19.85 -9.35 30.96
N ALA A 222 -18.79 -8.56 30.84
CA ALA A 222 -17.95 -8.56 29.63
C ALA A 222 -17.28 -9.93 29.45
N LYS A 223 -17.16 -10.39 28.20
CA LYS A 223 -16.35 -11.56 27.85
C LYS A 223 -14.89 -11.24 28.12
N VAL A 224 -14.20 -12.07 28.89
CA VAL A 224 -12.80 -11.86 29.29
C VAL A 224 -11.95 -13.10 29.05
N THR A 225 -10.64 -12.89 28.90
CA THR A 225 -9.65 -13.97 29.00
C THR A 225 -8.94 -13.86 30.34
N PHE A 226 -8.94 -14.94 31.14
CA PHE A 226 -8.27 -14.97 32.44
C PHE A 226 -6.75 -15.03 32.28
N LYS A 227 -6.04 -14.12 32.94
CA LYS A 227 -4.58 -14.00 32.85
C LYS A 227 -3.96 -13.94 34.23
N SER A 228 -3.33 -15.03 34.65
CA SER A 228 -2.47 -15.02 35.85
C SER A 228 -1.34 -14.00 35.70
N ARG A 229 -1.19 -13.09 36.67
CA ARG A 229 -0.15 -12.03 36.66
C ARG A 229 1.27 -12.61 36.57
N GLY A 230 1.53 -13.73 37.25
CA GLY A 230 2.84 -14.39 37.21
C GLY A 230 3.16 -15.17 35.93
N LYS A 231 2.16 -15.46 35.07
CA LYS A 231 2.36 -16.25 33.83
C LYS A 231 2.18 -15.46 32.53
N ARG A 232 1.54 -14.28 32.58
CA ARG A 232 1.08 -13.59 31.37
C ARG A 232 2.18 -12.97 30.52
N GLY A 233 3.33 -12.63 31.09
CA GLY A 233 4.33 -11.78 30.43
C GLY A 233 3.73 -10.46 29.94
N MET A 234 4.36 -9.87 28.92
CA MET A 234 3.82 -8.73 28.19
C MET A 234 2.76 -9.20 27.18
N ILE A 235 1.55 -8.66 27.26
CA ILE A 235 0.49 -8.93 26.27
C ILE A 235 0.45 -7.75 25.31
N ILE A 236 0.54 -8.04 24.01
CA ILE A 236 0.44 -7.06 22.93
C ILE A 236 -0.77 -7.43 22.09
N ASP A 237 -1.75 -6.53 22.04
CA ASP A 237 -2.92 -6.67 21.19
C ASP A 237 -2.90 -5.61 20.11
N GLN A 238 -3.07 -6.07 18.87
CA GLN A 238 -2.96 -5.27 17.66
C GLN A 238 -4.20 -5.48 16.83
N ASN A 239 -4.95 -4.40 16.59
CA ASN A 239 -6.15 -4.43 15.78
C ASN A 239 -6.17 -3.23 14.81
N THR A 240 -6.91 -3.39 13.71
CA THR A 240 -7.16 -2.29 12.78
C THR A 240 -8.66 -2.02 12.74
N LEU A 241 -9.04 -0.75 12.70
CA LEU A 241 -10.41 -0.30 12.43
C LEU A 241 -10.45 0.44 11.11
N GLN A 242 -11.45 0.13 10.29
CA GLN A 242 -11.75 0.79 9.03
C GLN A 242 -12.95 1.72 9.20
N VAL A 243 -12.78 2.97 8.76
CA VAL A 243 -13.83 3.99 8.80
C VAL A 243 -14.01 4.55 7.40
N LEU A 244 -15.21 4.37 6.84
CA LEU A 244 -15.57 4.96 5.55
C LEU A 244 -16.19 6.33 5.79
N GLN A 245 -15.79 7.33 5.00
CA GLN A 245 -16.37 8.67 5.04
C GLN A 245 -16.53 9.23 3.64
N ARG A 246 -17.62 9.97 3.38
CA ARG A 246 -17.80 10.69 2.12
C ARG A 246 -16.93 11.94 2.14
N THR A 247 -16.18 12.18 1.07
CA THR A 247 -15.35 13.40 0.88
C THR A 247 -15.89 14.29 -0.24
N SER A 248 -16.61 13.72 -1.21
CA SER A 248 -17.31 14.45 -2.26
C SER A 248 -18.54 13.67 -2.77
N ARG A 249 -19.25 14.18 -3.78
CA ARG A 249 -20.37 13.46 -4.39
C ARG A 249 -19.94 12.11 -4.95
N ASN A 250 -18.78 12.00 -5.59
CA ASN A 250 -18.33 10.78 -6.25
C ASN A 250 -17.07 10.19 -5.59
N GLU A 251 -16.92 10.37 -4.27
CA GLU A 251 -15.73 9.92 -3.56
C GLU A 251 -16.01 9.50 -2.12
N VAL A 252 -15.40 8.37 -1.73
CA VAL A 252 -15.35 7.86 -0.37
C VAL A 252 -13.89 7.63 0.03
N VAL A 253 -13.52 8.05 1.23
CA VAL A 253 -12.24 7.70 1.85
C VAL A 253 -12.44 6.55 2.83
N VAL A 254 -11.59 5.52 2.72
CA VAL A 254 -11.43 4.47 3.72
C VAL A 254 -10.20 4.80 4.56
N ARG A 255 -10.41 5.01 5.86
CA ARG A 255 -9.36 5.35 6.83
C ARG A 255 -9.04 4.11 7.65
N PHE A 256 -7.75 3.82 7.79
CA PHE A 256 -7.25 2.69 8.56
C PHE A 256 -6.67 3.22 9.87
N ILE A 257 -7.34 2.90 10.98
CA ILE A 257 -6.94 3.29 12.33
C ILE A 257 -6.28 2.09 12.98
N LYS A 258 -5.04 2.26 13.43
CA LYS A 258 -4.30 1.24 14.17
C LYS A 258 -4.57 1.39 15.65
N ILE A 259 -4.80 0.25 16.27
CA ILE A 259 -5.17 0.10 17.67
C ILE A 259 -4.13 -0.80 18.30
N TYR A 260 -3.36 -0.25 19.23
CA TYR A 260 -2.28 -0.96 19.92
C TYR A 260 -2.50 -0.86 21.43
N TYR A 261 -2.61 -2.01 22.08
CA TYR A 261 -2.70 -2.15 23.52
C TYR A 261 -1.53 -2.99 24.02
N GLN A 262 -0.89 -2.52 25.08
CA GLN A 262 0.19 -3.23 25.73
C GLN A 262 -0.09 -3.33 27.22
N TYR A 263 -0.28 -4.56 27.69
CA TYR A 263 -0.54 -4.86 29.10
C TYR A 263 0.75 -5.36 29.75
N GLY A 264 1.47 -4.45 30.41
CA GLY A 264 2.58 -4.71 31.31
C GLY A 264 2.12 -4.88 32.75
N ASP A 265 3.03 -4.70 33.71
CA ASP A 265 2.75 -4.82 35.15
C ASP A 265 1.86 -3.73 35.73
N GLU A 266 1.78 -2.61 35.01
CA GLU A 266 0.86 -1.54 35.31
C GLU A 266 -0.59 -2.00 35.23
N ARG A 267 -1.43 -1.37 36.07
CA ARG A 267 -2.87 -1.64 36.11
C ARG A 267 -3.57 -1.17 34.84
N GLU A 268 -3.09 -0.06 34.26
CA GLU A 268 -3.59 0.48 33.02
C GLU A 268 -2.65 0.13 31.87
N PRO A 269 -3.17 -0.39 30.74
CA PRO A 269 -2.34 -0.68 29.60
C PRO A 269 -1.87 0.62 28.95
N TYR A 270 -0.69 0.57 28.33
CA TYR A 270 -0.33 1.56 27.33
C TYR A 270 -1.26 1.41 26.12
N LYS A 271 -1.85 2.53 25.69
CA LYS A 271 -2.79 2.59 24.56
C LYS A 271 -2.26 3.54 23.52
N SER A 272 -2.24 3.09 22.26
CA SER A 272 -1.94 3.94 21.12
C SER A 272 -2.96 3.69 20.02
N ILE A 273 -3.72 4.73 19.70
CA ILE A 273 -4.73 4.72 18.65
C ILE A 273 -4.38 5.85 17.69
N TYR A 274 -4.08 5.51 16.44
CA TYR A 274 -3.65 6.48 15.45
C TYR A 274 -4.13 6.11 14.05
N GLU A 275 -4.40 7.12 13.25
CA GLU A 275 -4.67 6.89 11.84
C GLU A 275 -3.37 6.59 11.09
N ASN A 276 -3.40 5.53 10.30
CA ASN A 276 -2.21 5.01 9.65
C ASN A 276 -2.22 5.11 8.12
N ALA A 277 -3.38 4.92 7.50
CA ALA A 277 -3.50 4.98 6.06
C ALA A 277 -4.86 5.54 5.65
N ARG A 278 -4.91 6.09 4.43
CA ARG A 278 -6.12 6.56 3.76
C ARG A 278 -6.12 6.02 2.34
N THR A 279 -7.23 5.45 1.93
CA THR A 279 -7.45 5.10 0.52
C THR A 279 -8.70 5.80 0.05
N PHE A 280 -8.56 6.66 -0.96
CA PHE A 280 -9.68 7.31 -1.61
C PHE A 280 -10.14 6.43 -2.78
N LEU A 281 -11.45 6.20 -2.82
CA LEU A 281 -12.14 5.53 -3.90
C LEU A 281 -13.03 6.56 -4.57
N TYR A 282 -12.78 6.84 -5.85
CA TYR A 282 -13.60 7.73 -6.66
C TYR A 282 -14.12 7.00 -7.89
N TRP A 283 -15.28 7.44 -8.36
CA TRP A 283 -15.95 6.84 -9.50
C TRP A 283 -16.40 7.90 -10.51
N ASP A 284 -16.33 7.54 -11.79
CA ASP A 284 -16.87 8.36 -12.88
C ASP A 284 -18.35 8.03 -13.17
N ASP A 285 -18.94 8.77 -14.11
CA ASP A 285 -20.33 8.58 -14.52
C ASP A 285 -20.56 7.23 -15.24
N ALA A 286 -19.50 6.60 -15.76
CA ALA A 286 -19.54 5.26 -16.34
C ALA A 286 -19.41 4.16 -15.27
N GLY A 287 -19.17 4.51 -14.01
CA GLY A 287 -18.99 3.58 -12.90
C GLY A 287 -17.58 2.98 -12.81
N ASN A 288 -16.59 3.49 -13.55
CA ASN A 288 -15.20 3.07 -13.39
C ASN A 288 -14.66 3.61 -12.08
N ILE A 289 -13.91 2.78 -11.37
CA ILE A 289 -13.41 3.10 -10.03
C ILE A 289 -11.90 3.20 -10.06
N SER A 290 -11.40 4.22 -9.38
CA SER A 290 -9.98 4.46 -9.23
C SER A 290 -9.61 4.61 -7.75
N GLU A 291 -8.38 4.19 -7.44
CA GLU A 291 -7.82 4.16 -6.09
C GLU A 291 -6.69 5.18 -5.97
N GLU A 292 -6.72 5.99 -4.92
CA GLU A 292 -5.62 6.87 -4.52
C GLU A 292 -5.22 6.57 -3.08
N CYS A 293 -4.04 5.98 -2.88
CA CYS A 293 -3.56 5.55 -1.58
C CYS A 293 -2.61 6.56 -0.93
N TYR A 294 -2.71 6.70 0.38
CA TYR A 294 -1.77 7.43 1.21
C TYR A 294 -1.49 6.68 2.51
N TYR A 295 -0.27 6.78 3.00
CA TYR A 295 0.12 6.27 4.31
C TYR A 295 0.78 7.35 5.17
N TYR A 296 0.62 7.21 6.48
CA TYR A 296 1.23 8.08 7.47
C TYR A 296 2.70 7.67 7.67
N SER A 297 3.62 8.61 7.47
CA SER A 297 5.05 8.39 7.64
C SER A 297 5.52 9.02 8.95
N TYR A 298 6.05 8.20 9.86
CA TYR A 298 6.62 8.66 11.12
C TYR A 298 7.91 9.47 10.92
N GLY A 299 8.20 10.37 11.87
CA GLY A 299 9.55 10.89 12.08
C GLY A 299 9.99 12.11 11.25
N PHE A 300 9.09 12.78 10.53
CA PHE A 300 9.48 13.95 9.69
C PHE A 300 8.81 15.25 10.16
N ARG A 301 9.40 15.90 11.18
CA ARG A 301 8.88 17.18 11.73
C ARG A 301 9.01 18.36 10.77
N ASP A 302 10.02 18.36 9.89
CA ASP A 302 10.31 19.49 8.99
C ASP A 302 9.57 19.45 7.64
N ARG A 303 8.54 18.60 7.52
CA ARG A 303 7.78 18.44 6.27
C ARG A 303 6.40 19.09 6.36
N PRO A 304 5.86 19.63 5.25
CA PRO A 304 4.51 20.19 5.24
C PRO A 304 3.40 19.20 5.61
N THR A 305 3.64 17.90 5.45
CA THR A 305 2.67 16.84 5.77
C THR A 305 3.38 15.54 6.15
N PRO A 306 2.84 14.78 7.12
CA PRO A 306 3.32 13.43 7.43
C PRO A 306 2.83 12.38 6.41
N TRP A 307 1.90 12.73 5.54
CA TRP A 307 1.31 11.80 4.56
C TRP A 307 2.21 11.58 3.35
N LYS A 308 2.27 10.33 2.88
CA LYS A 308 3.00 9.91 1.69
C LYS A 308 2.08 9.20 0.70
N PRO A 309 2.25 9.46 -0.62
CA PRO A 309 1.46 8.79 -1.63
C PRO A 309 1.89 7.32 -1.77
N GLY A 310 0.93 6.47 -2.13
CA GLY A 310 1.13 5.04 -2.33
C GLY A 310 0.71 4.19 -1.13
N LYS A 311 0.89 2.88 -1.28
CA LYS A 311 0.68 1.90 -0.20
C LYS A 311 1.91 1.86 0.69
N ARG A 312 1.71 1.49 1.97
CA ARG A 312 2.82 1.42 2.91
C ARG A 312 3.83 0.36 2.47
N PRO A 313 5.14 0.67 2.48
CA PRO A 313 6.17 -0.33 2.19
C PRO A 313 6.16 -1.47 3.20
N VAL A 314 6.15 -2.70 2.70
CA VAL A 314 6.36 -3.91 3.51
C VAL A 314 7.87 -4.21 3.50
N ILE A 315 8.52 -4.07 4.66
CA ILE A 315 9.98 -4.25 4.79
C ILE A 315 10.40 -5.70 4.48
N ASN A 316 9.65 -6.67 4.99
CA ASN A 316 9.87 -8.09 4.75
C ASN A 316 8.54 -8.76 4.41
N ARG A 317 8.46 -9.43 3.26
CA ARG A 317 7.24 -10.11 2.80
C ARG A 317 6.96 -11.43 3.54
N TRP A 318 7.96 -11.95 4.26
CA TRP A 318 7.88 -13.22 4.98
C TRP A 318 7.49 -13.06 6.46
N VAL A 319 7.40 -11.81 6.93
CA VAL A 319 7.03 -11.51 8.32
C VAL A 319 5.80 -10.63 8.30
N TYR A 320 4.85 -10.94 9.19
CA TYR A 320 3.65 -10.13 9.36
C TYR A 320 4.02 -8.67 9.65
N ASN A 321 3.37 -7.75 8.96
CA ASN A 321 3.59 -6.32 9.11
C ASN A 321 2.27 -5.64 9.49
N PHE A 322 2.02 -5.55 10.80
CA PHE A 322 0.82 -4.90 11.36
C PHE A 322 0.57 -3.53 10.75
N GLU A 323 1.64 -2.79 10.51
CA GLU A 323 1.62 -1.42 10.03
C GLU A 323 1.22 -1.30 8.54
N ALA A 324 1.46 -2.34 7.73
CA ALA A 324 1.04 -2.38 6.33
C ALA A 324 -0.26 -3.18 6.10
N ASP A 325 -0.69 -3.98 7.07
CA ASP A 325 -1.95 -4.72 7.01
C ASP A 325 -3.14 -3.75 7.01
N GLN A 326 -4.13 -3.99 6.15
CA GLN A 326 -5.33 -3.17 6.04
C GLN A 326 -6.61 -3.94 6.38
N THR A 327 -6.48 -5.20 6.79
CA THR A 327 -7.56 -6.01 7.32
C THR A 327 -7.92 -5.51 8.70
N GLY A 328 -9.22 -5.29 8.96
CA GLY A 328 -9.66 -4.71 10.22
C GLY A 328 -11.16 -4.79 10.45
N PHE A 329 -11.55 -4.48 11.68
CA PHE A 329 -12.94 -4.26 12.07
C PHE A 329 -13.53 -3.08 11.29
N LEU A 330 -14.85 -3.02 11.17
CA LEU A 330 -15.54 -2.02 10.36
C LEU A 330 -16.44 -1.14 11.22
N TYR A 331 -16.26 0.18 11.11
CA TYR A 331 -17.17 1.13 11.72
C TYR A 331 -18.49 1.19 10.94
N VAL A 332 -19.52 0.50 11.42
CA VAL A 332 -20.78 0.28 10.67
C VAL A 332 -21.79 1.42 10.75
N LYS A 333 -21.73 2.27 11.78
CA LYS A 333 -22.84 3.17 12.14
C LYS A 333 -23.17 4.19 11.04
N ASN A 334 -22.17 4.65 10.31
CA ASN A 334 -22.34 5.64 9.24
C ASN A 334 -22.44 5.04 7.83
N LEU A 335 -22.29 3.72 7.66
CA LEU A 335 -22.19 3.10 6.33
C LEU A 335 -23.39 3.41 5.43
N HIS A 336 -24.61 3.32 5.96
CA HIS A 336 -25.83 3.62 5.21
C HIS A 336 -25.80 5.02 4.57
N LYS A 337 -25.26 6.02 5.30
CA LYS A 337 -25.15 7.40 4.84
C LYS A 337 -23.98 7.57 3.86
N VAL A 338 -22.86 6.91 4.12
CA VAL A 338 -21.64 7.04 3.30
C VAL A 338 -21.82 6.39 1.92
N LEU A 339 -22.49 5.23 1.88
CA LEU A 339 -22.69 4.45 0.67
C LEU A 339 -23.94 4.85 -0.12
N LYS A 340 -24.83 5.68 0.45
CA LYS A 340 -26.00 6.22 -0.28
C LYS A 340 -25.55 6.93 -1.56
N GLU A 341 -26.22 6.69 -2.68
CA GLU A 341 -25.88 7.27 -4.00
C GLU A 341 -24.41 7.03 -4.38
N SER A 342 -23.87 5.87 -4.00
CA SER A 342 -22.59 5.35 -4.51
C SER A 342 -22.85 4.05 -5.26
N PRO A 343 -21.89 3.57 -6.08
CA PRO A 343 -21.97 2.24 -6.68
C PRO A 343 -22.22 1.12 -5.66
N TRP A 344 -21.83 1.33 -4.40
CA TRP A 344 -21.91 0.34 -3.33
C TRP A 344 -23.14 0.47 -2.43
N GLN A 345 -24.14 1.28 -2.77
CA GLN A 345 -25.34 1.49 -1.94
C GLN A 345 -26.00 0.18 -1.52
N TYR A 346 -26.03 -0.81 -2.43
CA TYR A 346 -26.69 -2.10 -2.20
C TYR A 346 -25.72 -3.23 -1.87
N SER A 347 -24.45 -2.92 -1.62
CA SER A 347 -23.39 -3.91 -1.42
C SER A 347 -23.59 -4.86 -0.24
N GLN A 348 -24.48 -4.55 0.69
CA GLN A 348 -24.71 -5.33 1.92
C GLN A 348 -23.46 -5.48 2.81
N LEU A 349 -22.46 -4.61 2.66
CA LEU A 349 -21.21 -4.67 3.45
C LEU A 349 -21.48 -4.67 4.96
N LYS A 350 -22.48 -3.89 5.42
CA LYS A 350 -22.85 -3.82 6.83
C LYS A 350 -23.40 -5.16 7.31
N GLU A 351 -24.37 -5.71 6.59
CA GLU A 351 -25.06 -6.96 6.92
C GLU A 351 -24.11 -8.16 6.85
N PHE A 352 -23.20 -8.16 5.87
CA PHE A 352 -22.13 -9.13 5.73
C PHE A 352 -21.21 -9.11 6.95
N TYR A 353 -20.66 -7.95 7.29
CA TYR A 353 -19.76 -7.81 8.45
C TYR A 353 -20.46 -8.12 9.79
N LEU A 354 -21.73 -7.77 9.96
CA LEU A 354 -22.43 -8.02 11.22
C LEU A 354 -22.75 -9.50 11.47
N ALA A 355 -22.62 -10.36 10.46
CA ALA A 355 -22.90 -11.78 10.57
C ALA A 355 -21.86 -12.52 11.45
N ASP A 356 -20.57 -12.16 11.34
CA ASP A 356 -19.47 -12.75 12.10
C ASP A 356 -18.68 -11.73 12.93
N ARG A 357 -18.68 -10.46 12.52
CA ARG A 357 -17.88 -9.35 13.06
C ARG A 357 -16.36 -9.58 13.03
N GLU A 358 -15.90 -10.43 12.13
CA GLU A 358 -14.47 -10.70 11.97
C GLU A 358 -13.78 -9.58 11.16
N PRO A 359 -12.49 -9.32 11.39
CA PRO A 359 -11.72 -8.39 10.58
C PRO A 359 -11.75 -8.76 9.09
N LEU A 360 -12.06 -7.80 8.22
CA LEU A 360 -12.05 -7.99 6.77
C LEU A 360 -11.32 -6.85 6.08
N TYR A 361 -11.03 -6.97 4.79
CA TYR A 361 -10.53 -5.84 4.01
C TYR A 361 -11.66 -5.20 3.19
N ALA A 362 -12.22 -4.08 3.66
CA ALA A 362 -13.47 -3.53 3.15
C ALA A 362 -13.37 -3.08 1.68
N ILE A 363 -12.21 -2.55 1.28
CA ILE A 363 -11.98 -2.12 -0.10
C ILE A 363 -12.07 -3.32 -1.06
N GLN A 364 -11.49 -4.46 -0.70
CA GLN A 364 -11.59 -5.67 -1.51
C GLN A 364 -13.04 -6.13 -1.65
N TYR A 365 -13.83 -6.12 -0.56
CA TYR A 365 -15.25 -6.43 -0.63
C TYR A 365 -15.99 -5.50 -1.61
N LEU A 366 -15.76 -4.18 -1.50
CA LEU A 366 -16.37 -3.17 -2.37
C LEU A 366 -15.99 -3.36 -3.84
N MET A 367 -14.71 -3.62 -4.13
CA MET A 367 -14.26 -3.92 -5.50
C MET A 367 -14.86 -5.22 -6.03
N ARG A 368 -15.00 -6.23 -5.18
CA ARG A 368 -15.59 -7.52 -5.54
C ARG A 368 -17.08 -7.42 -5.81
N TYR A 369 -17.80 -6.61 -5.05
CA TYR A 369 -19.22 -6.34 -5.29
C TYR A 369 -19.45 -5.73 -6.68
N ASN A 370 -18.61 -4.79 -7.11
CA ASN A 370 -18.74 -4.21 -8.46
C ASN A 370 -18.52 -5.24 -9.57
N ARG A 371 -17.63 -6.21 -9.32
CA ARG A 371 -17.36 -7.29 -10.25
C ARG A 371 -18.42 -8.39 -10.21
N TYR A 372 -18.97 -8.65 -9.02
CA TYR A 372 -19.91 -9.74 -8.74
C TYR A 372 -21.09 -9.22 -7.91
N PRO A 373 -22.07 -8.52 -8.54
CA PRO A 373 -23.23 -7.96 -7.83
C PRO A 373 -24.07 -9.00 -7.08
N MET A 374 -23.96 -10.29 -7.45
CA MET A 374 -24.57 -11.41 -6.71
C MET A 374 -24.20 -11.45 -5.22
N LEU A 375 -23.13 -10.78 -4.78
CA LEU A 375 -22.81 -10.61 -3.36
C LEU A 375 -24.00 -10.04 -2.57
N GLU A 376 -24.73 -9.07 -3.13
CA GLU A 376 -25.93 -8.52 -2.50
C GLU A 376 -26.95 -9.63 -2.25
N TYR A 377 -27.20 -10.46 -3.26
CA TYR A 377 -28.16 -11.54 -3.20
C TYR A 377 -27.77 -12.60 -2.16
N LEU A 378 -26.50 -13.00 -2.14
CA LEU A 378 -25.98 -13.99 -1.17
C LEU A 378 -26.16 -13.52 0.27
N VAL A 379 -25.83 -12.26 0.54
CA VAL A 379 -25.95 -11.68 1.89
C VAL A 379 -27.42 -11.56 2.30
N LYS A 380 -28.30 -11.11 1.40
CA LYS A 380 -29.76 -11.07 1.64
C LYS A 380 -30.36 -12.44 1.91
N LEU A 381 -29.78 -13.50 1.34
CA LEU A 381 -30.18 -14.88 1.60
C LEU A 381 -29.54 -15.50 2.85
N HIS A 382 -28.70 -14.76 3.59
CA HIS A 382 -27.91 -15.26 4.72
C HIS A 382 -26.94 -16.40 4.37
N LEU A 383 -26.49 -16.45 3.11
CA LEU A 383 -25.48 -17.40 2.62
C LEU A 383 -24.07 -16.82 2.81
N TYR A 384 -23.72 -16.50 4.05
CA TYR A 384 -22.54 -15.71 4.39
C TYR A 384 -21.23 -16.39 4.01
N ARG A 385 -21.11 -17.72 4.14
CA ARG A 385 -19.88 -18.45 3.76
C ARG A 385 -19.64 -18.44 2.24
N LEU A 386 -20.70 -18.36 1.44
CA LEU A 386 -20.56 -18.14 0.00
C LEU A 386 -20.16 -16.70 -0.31
N ALA A 387 -20.78 -15.74 0.37
CA ALA A 387 -20.43 -14.34 0.21
C ALA A 387 -18.96 -14.10 0.58
N GLU A 388 -18.47 -14.73 1.66
CA GLU A 388 -17.07 -14.69 2.09
C GLU A 388 -16.13 -15.23 1.00
N SER A 389 -16.41 -16.43 0.47
CA SER A 389 -15.63 -16.97 -0.64
C SER A 389 -15.57 -16.00 -1.82
N VAL A 390 -16.71 -15.44 -2.25
CA VAL A 390 -16.76 -14.52 -3.39
C VAL A 390 -16.03 -13.20 -3.11
N ALA A 391 -16.11 -12.68 -1.89
CA ALA A 391 -15.48 -11.44 -1.48
C ALA A 391 -13.96 -11.55 -1.27
N HIS A 392 -13.47 -12.71 -0.81
CA HIS A 392 -12.08 -12.83 -0.33
C HIS A 392 -11.21 -13.79 -1.14
N ASP A 393 -11.76 -14.78 -1.85
CA ASP A 393 -10.94 -15.73 -2.60
C ASP A 393 -10.28 -15.08 -3.82
N ASN A 394 -9.01 -15.42 -4.04
CA ASN A 394 -8.23 -14.95 -5.20
C ASN A 394 -8.58 -15.65 -6.53
N HIS A 395 -9.66 -16.42 -6.57
CA HIS A 395 -10.10 -17.10 -7.78
C HIS A 395 -10.83 -16.14 -8.73
N TYR A 396 -10.50 -16.25 -10.02
CA TYR A 396 -11.32 -15.73 -11.10
C TYR A 396 -12.49 -16.69 -11.30
N TYR A 397 -13.71 -16.22 -11.08
CA TYR A 397 -14.89 -17.07 -11.27
C TYR A 397 -15.24 -17.12 -12.76
N SER A 398 -14.90 -18.23 -13.40
CA SER A 398 -15.37 -18.62 -14.73
C SER A 398 -16.62 -19.50 -14.63
N SER A 399 -17.24 -19.84 -15.77
CA SER A 399 -18.30 -20.85 -15.85
C SER A 399 -17.93 -22.19 -15.17
N ASP A 400 -16.65 -22.56 -15.20
CA ASP A 400 -16.12 -23.80 -14.57
C ASP A 400 -15.94 -23.70 -13.05
N SER A 401 -16.15 -22.51 -12.46
CA SER A 401 -16.15 -22.35 -10.99
C SER A 401 -17.36 -23.03 -10.34
N GLY A 402 -18.31 -23.45 -11.18
CA GLY A 402 -19.53 -24.10 -10.76
C GLY A 402 -20.56 -23.12 -10.20
N PHE A 403 -20.51 -21.85 -10.56
CA PHE A 403 -21.65 -20.99 -10.39
C PHE A 403 -21.58 -19.92 -11.46
N ASN A 404 -22.73 -19.38 -11.86
CA ASN A 404 -22.80 -18.26 -12.78
C ASN A 404 -22.64 -16.95 -11.99
N PRO A 405 -21.49 -16.26 -12.08
CA PRO A 405 -21.26 -15.03 -11.33
C PRO A 405 -22.19 -13.87 -11.75
N ASN A 406 -22.80 -13.97 -12.94
CA ASN A 406 -23.71 -12.97 -13.49
C ASN A 406 -25.19 -13.32 -13.26
N GLY A 407 -25.48 -14.43 -12.56
CA GLY A 407 -26.84 -14.84 -12.25
C GLY A 407 -27.53 -13.89 -11.28
N LYS A 408 -28.84 -13.70 -11.44
CA LYS A 408 -29.67 -12.79 -10.63
C LYS A 408 -30.47 -13.50 -9.54
N ASN A 409 -30.48 -14.84 -9.54
CA ASN A 409 -31.22 -15.67 -8.58
C ASN A 409 -30.52 -17.00 -8.30
N LEU A 410 -30.97 -17.75 -7.28
CA LEU A 410 -30.37 -19.02 -6.84
C LEU A 410 -30.24 -20.06 -7.97
N LYS A 411 -31.22 -20.10 -8.88
CA LYS A 411 -31.24 -21.02 -10.01
C LYS A 411 -30.21 -20.64 -11.06
N GLU A 412 -30.13 -19.35 -11.42
CA GLU A 412 -29.13 -18.87 -12.37
C GLU A 412 -27.72 -19.00 -11.81
N VAL A 413 -27.51 -18.60 -10.54
CA VAL A 413 -26.19 -18.61 -9.91
C VAL A 413 -25.73 -20.05 -9.65
N PHE A 414 -26.53 -20.88 -8.99
CA PHE A 414 -26.09 -22.20 -8.51
C PHE A 414 -26.78 -23.39 -9.17
N GLY A 415 -27.73 -23.18 -10.09
CA GLY A 415 -28.52 -24.28 -10.66
C GLY A 415 -29.48 -24.92 -9.67
N LEU A 416 -29.77 -24.27 -8.53
CA LEU A 416 -30.62 -24.82 -7.46
C LEU A 416 -32.00 -24.19 -7.46
N ASP A 417 -33.01 -25.03 -7.25
CA ASP A 417 -34.38 -24.56 -7.01
C ASP A 417 -34.51 -23.88 -5.63
N LYS A 418 -35.46 -22.94 -5.52
CA LYS A 418 -35.77 -22.22 -4.27
C LYS A 418 -36.16 -23.17 -3.13
N SER A 419 -36.68 -24.37 -3.43
CA SER A 419 -37.01 -25.40 -2.43
C SER A 419 -35.83 -25.80 -1.55
N HIS A 420 -34.58 -25.68 -2.04
CA HIS A 420 -33.37 -26.01 -1.29
C HIS A 420 -32.90 -24.90 -0.35
N LEU A 421 -33.44 -23.68 -0.48
CA LEU A 421 -32.98 -22.51 0.27
C LEU A 421 -33.06 -22.69 1.81
N PRO A 422 -34.11 -23.28 2.40
CA PRO A 422 -34.16 -23.51 3.85
C PRO A 422 -32.99 -24.38 4.34
N LEU A 423 -32.65 -25.43 3.59
CA LEU A 423 -31.50 -26.29 3.90
C LEU A 423 -30.19 -25.52 3.78
N LEU A 424 -30.00 -24.77 2.69
CA LEU A 424 -28.79 -23.97 2.47
C LEU A 424 -28.58 -22.92 3.56
N LYS A 425 -29.64 -22.29 4.05
CA LYS A 425 -29.56 -21.34 5.18
C LYS A 425 -29.09 -22.00 6.47
N ARG A 426 -29.55 -23.24 6.75
CA ARG A 426 -29.14 -23.99 7.94
C ARG A 426 -27.70 -24.49 7.83
N VAL A 427 -27.31 -25.01 6.67
CA VAL A 427 -25.96 -25.54 6.41
C VAL A 427 -24.93 -24.41 6.25
N ASN A 428 -25.33 -23.27 5.65
CA ASN A 428 -24.49 -22.15 5.25
C ASN A 428 -23.21 -22.62 4.53
N PRO A 429 -23.33 -23.26 3.35
CA PRO A 429 -22.19 -23.88 2.69
C PRO A 429 -21.18 -22.85 2.18
N GLY A 430 -19.90 -23.22 2.05
CA GLY A 430 -18.92 -22.48 1.25
C GLY A 430 -18.89 -22.97 -0.21
N LEU A 431 -18.04 -22.38 -1.06
CA LEU A 431 -17.96 -22.78 -2.49
C LEU A 431 -17.62 -24.26 -2.70
N GLY A 432 -16.71 -24.82 -1.89
CA GLY A 432 -16.37 -26.24 -1.95
C GLY A 432 -17.58 -27.15 -1.67
N GLN A 433 -18.36 -26.83 -0.64
CA GLN A 433 -19.59 -27.56 -0.32
C GLN A 433 -20.67 -27.38 -1.39
N MET A 434 -20.74 -26.23 -2.06
CA MET A 434 -21.67 -26.03 -3.17
C MET A 434 -21.35 -26.89 -4.40
N LYS A 435 -20.07 -27.24 -4.62
CA LYS A 435 -19.69 -28.24 -5.63
C LYS A 435 -20.16 -29.63 -5.22
N LEU A 436 -19.99 -29.98 -3.95
CA LEU A 436 -20.45 -31.26 -3.39
C LEU A 436 -21.97 -31.42 -3.48
N ILE A 437 -22.74 -30.40 -3.07
CA ILE A 437 -24.21 -30.39 -3.13
C ILE A 437 -24.70 -30.63 -4.55
N ARG A 438 -24.09 -30.00 -5.57
CA ARG A 438 -24.44 -30.27 -6.96
C ARG A 438 -24.08 -31.66 -7.41
N ALA A 439 -22.92 -32.18 -7.00
CA ALA A 439 -22.55 -33.56 -7.31
C ALA A 439 -23.56 -34.56 -6.70
N PHE A 440 -24.09 -34.28 -5.51
CA PHE A 440 -25.15 -35.11 -4.90
C PHE A 440 -26.45 -35.06 -5.73
N LEU A 441 -26.87 -33.86 -6.15
CA LEU A 441 -28.06 -33.70 -6.99
C LEU A 441 -27.89 -34.38 -8.36
N HIS A 442 -26.72 -34.27 -8.99
CA HIS A 442 -26.41 -34.99 -10.24
C HIS A 442 -26.39 -36.51 -10.07
N ALA A 443 -26.04 -37.00 -8.88
CA ALA A 443 -26.08 -38.41 -8.52
C ALA A 443 -27.46 -38.87 -8.01
N ASN A 444 -28.50 -38.02 -8.08
CA ASN A 444 -29.84 -38.27 -7.55
C ASN A 444 -29.86 -38.66 -6.06
N LEU A 445 -28.94 -38.12 -5.26
CA LEU A 445 -28.92 -38.30 -3.81
C LEU A 445 -29.72 -37.21 -3.10
N GLU A 446 -30.52 -37.61 -2.12
CA GLU A 446 -31.18 -36.65 -1.23
C GLU A 446 -30.17 -35.86 -0.40
N LEU A 447 -30.40 -34.55 -0.30
CA LEU A 447 -29.53 -33.66 0.47
C LEU A 447 -29.80 -33.82 1.97
N ASN A 448 -28.99 -34.64 2.63
CA ASN A 448 -29.02 -34.83 4.08
C ASN A 448 -28.25 -33.70 4.80
N GLU A 449 -28.92 -32.97 5.71
CA GLU A 449 -28.33 -31.85 6.45
C GLU A 449 -27.14 -32.25 7.32
N GLU A 450 -27.25 -33.36 8.06
CA GLU A 450 -26.22 -33.85 8.98
C GLU A 450 -24.95 -34.21 8.21
N LEU A 451 -25.10 -34.91 7.09
CA LEU A 451 -23.99 -35.24 6.20
C LEU A 451 -23.31 -33.99 5.64
N LEU A 452 -24.09 -32.99 5.21
CA LEU A 452 -23.54 -31.74 4.67
C LEU A 452 -22.80 -30.94 5.74
N ARG A 453 -23.34 -30.86 6.97
CA ARG A 453 -22.66 -30.24 8.12
C ARG A 453 -21.37 -30.96 8.46
N TRP A 454 -21.40 -32.29 8.50
CA TRP A 454 -20.23 -33.12 8.73
C TRP A 454 -19.16 -32.87 7.67
N CYS A 455 -19.53 -32.86 6.38
CA CYS A 455 -18.60 -32.54 5.30
C CYS A 455 -17.97 -31.15 5.48
N GLY A 456 -18.75 -30.17 5.96
CA GLY A 456 -18.25 -28.82 6.25
C GLY A 456 -17.25 -28.77 7.39
N ASN A 457 -17.58 -29.42 8.50
CA ASN A 457 -16.72 -29.45 9.70
C ASN A 457 -15.38 -30.14 9.44
N TYR A 458 -15.35 -31.14 8.55
CA TYR A 458 -14.15 -31.87 8.17
C TYR A 458 -13.51 -31.41 6.85
N ASN A 459 -13.90 -30.25 6.31
CA ASN A 459 -13.39 -29.67 5.06
C ASN A 459 -13.39 -30.65 3.87
N ILE A 460 -14.45 -31.45 3.74
CA ILE A 460 -14.61 -32.42 2.66
C ILE A 460 -15.22 -31.71 1.45
N SER A 461 -14.39 -31.50 0.43
CA SER A 461 -14.77 -30.75 -0.78
C SER A 461 -14.82 -31.61 -2.06
N ARG A 462 -14.13 -32.77 -2.09
CA ARG A 462 -14.13 -33.67 -3.25
C ARG A 462 -15.32 -34.62 -3.17
N ALA A 463 -16.14 -34.63 -4.23
CA ALA A 463 -17.35 -35.44 -4.27
C ALA A 463 -17.06 -36.94 -4.16
N GLU A 464 -15.99 -37.43 -4.77
CA GLU A 464 -15.56 -38.83 -4.73
C GLU A 464 -15.39 -39.37 -3.30
N ASN A 465 -14.89 -38.53 -2.38
CA ASN A 465 -14.68 -38.89 -0.98
C ASN A 465 -15.98 -39.18 -0.21
N VAL A 466 -17.14 -38.82 -0.78
CA VAL A 466 -18.45 -39.08 -0.19
C VAL A 466 -19.28 -40.00 -1.09
N LEU A 467 -19.33 -39.71 -2.38
CA LEU A 467 -20.11 -40.49 -3.34
C LEU A 467 -19.64 -41.95 -3.47
N VAL A 468 -18.34 -42.22 -3.47
CA VAL A 468 -17.82 -43.59 -3.59
C VAL A 468 -18.17 -44.42 -2.34
N PRO A 469 -17.88 -43.96 -1.10
CA PRO A 469 -18.30 -44.69 0.09
C PRO A 469 -19.81 -44.90 0.19
N LEU A 470 -20.63 -43.91 -0.21
CA LEU A 470 -22.09 -44.01 -0.15
C LEU A 470 -22.68 -45.09 -1.07
N LYS A 471 -21.92 -45.61 -2.05
CA LYS A 471 -22.32 -46.80 -2.81
C LYS A 471 -22.27 -48.09 -1.98
N HIS A 472 -21.51 -48.09 -0.89
CA HIS A 472 -21.22 -49.28 -0.09
C HIS A 472 -21.69 -49.17 1.37
N MET A 473 -22.03 -47.97 1.85
CA MET A 473 -22.47 -47.74 3.23
C MET A 473 -23.46 -46.58 3.36
N THR A 474 -24.16 -46.53 4.50
CA THR A 474 -25.07 -45.43 4.81
C THR A 474 -24.31 -44.16 5.24
N PRO A 475 -24.90 -42.95 5.07
CA PRO A 475 -24.31 -41.71 5.57
C PRO A 475 -23.90 -41.77 7.04
N TYR A 476 -24.72 -42.39 7.89
CA TYR A 476 -24.42 -42.58 9.31
C TYR A 476 -23.13 -43.38 9.56
N LYS A 477 -22.95 -44.50 8.85
CA LYS A 477 -21.72 -45.32 8.96
C LYS A 477 -20.50 -44.53 8.49
N LEU A 478 -20.62 -43.80 7.38
CA LEU A 478 -19.54 -42.98 6.84
C LEU A 478 -19.08 -41.90 7.84
N MET A 479 -20.03 -41.20 8.48
CA MET A 479 -19.70 -40.14 9.44
C MET A 479 -18.97 -40.69 10.67
N LYS A 480 -19.30 -41.91 11.09
CA LYS A 480 -18.70 -42.57 12.27
C LYS A 480 -17.28 -43.10 12.01
N CYS A 481 -16.96 -43.48 10.77
CA CYS A 481 -15.63 -44.00 10.42
C CYS A 481 -14.51 -42.96 10.55
N ARG A 482 -14.81 -41.65 10.44
CA ARG A 482 -13.79 -40.59 10.46
C ARG A 482 -13.73 -39.79 11.76
N THR A 483 -14.68 -39.97 12.67
CA THR A 483 -14.65 -39.39 14.03
C THR A 483 -13.66 -40.10 14.98
N ALA A 484 -13.02 -41.20 14.54
CA ALA A 484 -12.20 -42.08 15.36
C ALA A 484 -10.67 -41.87 15.25
N ASN A 485 -10.21 -40.77 14.62
CA ASN A 485 -8.78 -40.43 14.52
C ASN A 485 -8.48 -39.06 15.14
#